data_AF-A0A967CSR5-F1
#
_entry.id   AF-A0A967CSR5-F1
#
_cell.length_a   1.000
_cell.length_b   1.000
_cell.length_c   1.000
_cell.angle_alpha   90.00
_cell.angle_beta   90.00
_cell.angle_gamma   90.00
#
_symmetry.space_group_name_H-M   'P 1'
#
loop_
_entity.id
_entity.type
_entity.pdbx_description
1 polymer ?
#
loop_
_entity_poly.entity_id
_entity_poly.type
_entity_poly.pdbx_seq_one_letter_code
_entity_poly.pdbx_strand_id
1 'polypeptide(L)'
;MAIMVREALPDLDAWDVKIIGIDINPAILLKATQARYSEWSLRGTAEDVRRRYFRADGADFLLAPEIHKMVSFEERNLVDEDPLFWESLACDLVFCRNVLMYFTPETARGVVRRISQALLPRGFLFLGHAETLRGITPEFHLCHT
;
A
#
# COMPACT_ATOMS: atom_id res chain seq x y z
N MET A 1 -6.58 -2.04 -2.04
CA MET A 1 -6.63 -2.65 -0.70
C MET A 1 -7.95 -2.36 0.00
N ALA A 2 -8.28 -1.10 0.28
CA ALA A 2 -9.51 -0.74 1.02
C ALA A 2 -10.80 -1.40 0.49
N ILE A 3 -11.01 -1.39 -0.84
CA ILE A 3 -12.15 -2.09 -1.47
C ILE A 3 -12.13 -3.59 -1.14
N MET A 4 -10.99 -4.27 -1.34
CA MET A 4 -10.88 -5.71 -1.05
C MET A 4 -11.15 -6.01 0.42
N VAL A 5 -10.66 -5.18 1.34
CA VAL A 5 -10.91 -5.35 2.77
C VAL A 5 -12.40 -5.18 3.08
N ARG A 6 -13.06 -4.17 2.50
CA ARG A 6 -14.51 -3.96 2.64
C ARG A 6 -15.33 -5.13 2.12
N GLU A 7 -14.89 -5.78 1.04
CA GLU A 7 -15.61 -6.93 0.46
C GLU A 7 -15.32 -8.25 1.17
N ALA A 8 -14.09 -8.45 1.65
CA ALA A 8 -13.65 -9.71 2.26
C ALA A 8 -14.01 -9.82 3.74
N LEU A 9 -14.19 -8.69 4.44
CA LEU A 9 -14.55 -8.67 5.87
C LEU A 9 -16.06 -8.39 6.01
N PRO A 10 -16.90 -9.42 6.28
CA PRO A 10 -18.35 -9.26 6.37
C PRO A 10 -18.79 -8.33 7.51
N ASP A 11 -18.04 -8.30 8.61
CA ASP A 11 -18.30 -7.45 9.78
C ASP A 11 -17.16 -6.44 9.97
N LEU A 12 -16.89 -5.58 8.99
CA LEU A 12 -15.76 -4.64 9.08
C LEU A 12 -15.76 -3.80 10.37
N ASP A 13 -16.94 -3.45 10.90
CA ASP A 13 -17.08 -2.65 12.12
C ASP A 13 -16.60 -3.39 13.38
N ALA A 14 -16.43 -4.71 13.32
CA ALA A 14 -15.81 -5.51 14.38
C ALA A 14 -14.27 -5.52 14.31
N TRP A 15 -13.67 -4.89 13.30
CA TRP A 15 -12.23 -4.85 13.09
C TRP A 15 -11.69 -3.43 13.22
N ASP A 16 -10.53 -3.29 13.86
CA ASP A 16 -9.73 -2.07 13.78
C ASP A 16 -8.81 -2.15 12.55
N VAL A 17 -9.30 -1.65 11.41
CA VAL A 17 -8.54 -1.66 10.15
C VAL A 17 -7.92 -0.29 9.91
N LYS A 18 -6.58 -0.26 9.89
CA LYS A 18 -5.80 0.90 9.48
C LYS A 18 -5.04 0.61 8.19
N ILE A 19 -5.23 1.45 7.17
CA ILE A 19 -4.47 1.39 5.92
C ILE A 19 -3.70 2.70 5.77
N ILE A 20 -2.37 2.61 5.68
CA ILE A 20 -1.49 3.76 5.50
C ILE A 20 -0.86 3.67 4.12
N GLY A 21 -1.03 4.71 3.31
CA GLY A 21 -0.30 4.92 2.06
C GLY A 21 0.84 5.92 2.29
N ILE A 22 2.05 5.58 1.87
CA ILE A 22 3.20 6.49 1.97
C ILE A 22 3.84 6.71 0.62
N ASP A 23 4.37 7.90 0.40
CA ASP A 23 5.18 8.26 -0.76
C ASP A 23 6.13 9.41 -0.39
N ILE A 24 7.24 9.54 -1.11
CA ILE A 24 8.16 10.67 -0.96
C ILE A 24 7.68 11.90 -1.74
N ASN A 25 6.76 11.71 -2.70
CA ASN A 25 6.28 12.77 -3.57
C ASN A 25 4.96 13.36 -3.07
N PRO A 26 4.96 14.60 -2.51
CA PRO A 26 3.75 15.22 -1.99
C PRO A 26 2.68 15.47 -3.07
N ALA A 27 3.08 15.64 -4.34
CA ALA A 27 2.12 15.83 -5.43
C ALA A 27 1.28 14.57 -5.69
N ILE A 28 1.89 13.37 -5.53
CA ILE A 28 1.18 12.10 -5.68
C ILE A 28 0.26 11.86 -4.47
N LEU A 29 0.69 12.20 -3.27
CA LEU A 29 -0.15 12.12 -2.06
C LEU A 29 -1.35 13.06 -2.14
N LEU A 30 -1.16 14.28 -2.65
CA LEU A 30 -2.26 15.22 -2.88
C LEU A 30 -3.27 14.63 -3.88
N LYS A 31 -2.78 14.05 -4.99
CA LYS A 31 -3.64 13.38 -5.98
C LYS A 31 -4.38 12.19 -5.36
N ALA A 32 -3.72 11.40 -4.52
CA ALA A 32 -4.33 10.26 -3.84
C ALA A 32 -5.46 10.71 -2.89
N THR A 33 -5.23 11.77 -2.13
CA THR A 33 -6.21 12.37 -1.19
C THR A 33 -7.44 12.96 -1.89
N GLN A 34 -7.30 13.37 -3.17
CA GLN A 34 -8.45 13.83 -3.95
C GLN A 34 -9.40 12.70 -4.35
N ALA A 35 -8.93 11.44 -4.33
CA ALA A 35 -9.72 10.25 -4.65
C ALA A 35 -10.41 10.32 -6.03
N ARG A 36 -9.80 11.05 -6.99
CA ARG A 36 -10.28 11.20 -8.38
C ARG A 36 -9.42 10.38 -9.33
N TYR A 37 -10.06 9.63 -10.21
CA TYR A 37 -9.41 8.70 -11.11
C TYR A 37 -9.96 8.87 -12.52
N SER A 38 -9.09 8.87 -13.54
CA SER A 38 -9.54 8.90 -14.93
C SER A 38 -10.01 7.51 -15.37
N GLU A 39 -10.68 7.43 -16.52
CA GLU A 39 -11.01 6.15 -17.18
C GLU A 39 -9.79 5.23 -17.30
N TRP A 40 -8.64 5.80 -17.69
CA TRP A 40 -7.39 5.04 -17.84
C TRP A 40 -6.88 4.46 -16.52
N SER A 41 -7.05 5.17 -15.40
CA SER A 41 -6.71 4.67 -14.07
C SER A 41 -7.54 3.45 -13.67
N LEU A 42 -8.76 3.32 -14.20
CA LEU A 42 -9.70 2.24 -13.88
C LEU A 42 -9.77 1.13 -14.95
N ARG A 43 -8.90 1.15 -15.96
CA ARG A 43 -8.90 0.18 -17.08
C ARG A 43 -8.79 -1.29 -16.65
N GLY A 44 -8.20 -1.56 -15.48
CA GLY A 44 -8.06 -2.90 -14.90
C GLY A 44 -9.07 -3.22 -13.80
N THR A 45 -10.00 -2.31 -13.52
CA THR A 45 -11.01 -2.47 -12.46
C THR A 45 -12.26 -3.11 -13.05
N ALA A 46 -12.73 -4.20 -12.45
CA ALA A 46 -13.95 -4.89 -12.87
C ALA A 46 -15.16 -3.94 -12.86
N GLU A 47 -16.07 -4.10 -13.84
CA GLU A 47 -17.19 -3.18 -14.04
C GLU A 47 -18.14 -3.11 -12.83
N ASP A 48 -18.38 -4.24 -12.17
CA ASP A 48 -19.20 -4.32 -10.97
C ASP A 48 -18.58 -3.55 -9.79
N VAL A 49 -17.25 -3.60 -9.63
CA VAL A 49 -16.50 -2.83 -8.63
C VAL A 49 -16.57 -1.34 -8.96
N ARG A 50 -16.38 -0.98 -10.24
CA ARG A 50 -16.50 0.42 -10.71
C ARG A 50 -17.87 0.99 -10.38
N ARG A 51 -18.94 0.26 -10.69
CA ARG A 51 -20.33 0.69 -10.45
C ARG A 51 -20.66 0.83 -8.96
N ARG A 52 -20.06 0.01 -8.09
CA ARG A 52 -20.34 0.03 -6.64
C ARG A 52 -19.57 1.12 -5.90
N TYR A 53 -18.31 1.38 -6.27
CA TYR A 53 -17.43 2.22 -5.47
C TYR A 53 -17.00 3.52 -6.16
N PHE A 54 -17.41 3.76 -7.41
CA PHE A 54 -17.06 4.97 -8.13
C PHE A 54 -18.30 5.62 -8.72
N ARG A 55 -18.33 6.96 -8.68
CA ARG A 55 -19.33 7.78 -9.37
C ARG A 55 -18.66 8.64 -10.44
N ALA A 56 -19.32 8.81 -11.58
CA ALA A 56 -18.83 9.71 -12.62
C ALA A 56 -18.88 11.17 -12.13
N ASP A 57 -17.85 11.93 -12.49
CA ASP A 57 -17.67 13.35 -12.19
C ASP A 57 -16.95 14.02 -13.37
N GLY A 58 -17.75 14.45 -14.36
CA GLY A 58 -17.22 14.92 -15.64
C GLY A 58 -16.50 13.82 -16.40
N ALA A 59 -15.22 14.03 -16.69
CA ALA A 59 -14.34 13.06 -17.37
C ALA A 59 -13.68 12.04 -16.43
N ASP A 60 -13.83 12.23 -15.11
CA ASP A 60 -13.20 11.42 -14.08
C ASP A 60 -14.24 10.66 -13.26
N PHE A 61 -13.73 9.86 -12.33
CA PHE A 61 -14.49 9.07 -11.38
C PHE A 61 -14.05 9.41 -9.96
N LEU A 62 -15.02 9.66 -9.09
CA LEU A 62 -14.80 9.86 -7.66
C LEU A 62 -14.99 8.54 -6.93
N LEU A 63 -14.01 8.15 -6.13
CA LEU A 63 -14.11 7.02 -5.22
C LEU A 63 -15.11 7.32 -4.09
N ALA A 64 -15.84 6.31 -3.66
CA ALA A 64 -16.80 6.39 -2.59
C ALA A 64 -16.13 6.86 -1.27
N PRO A 65 -16.68 7.89 -0.58
CA PRO A 65 -16.05 8.47 0.60
C PRO A 65 -15.77 7.47 1.72
N GLU A 66 -16.62 6.47 1.89
CA GLU A 66 -16.49 5.41 2.89
C GLU A 66 -15.30 4.48 2.62
N ILE A 67 -14.88 4.34 1.36
CA ILE A 67 -13.66 3.61 1.01
C ILE A 67 -12.44 4.52 1.18
N HIS A 68 -12.55 5.77 0.74
CA HIS A 68 -11.46 6.73 0.85
C HIS A 68 -11.04 6.96 2.31
N LYS A 69 -12.01 7.06 3.22
CA LYS A 69 -11.79 7.24 4.67
C LYS A 69 -11.08 6.06 5.36
N MET A 70 -10.99 4.89 4.72
CA MET A 70 -10.24 3.75 5.27
C MET A 70 -8.73 3.92 5.13
N VAL A 71 -8.26 4.92 4.38
CA VAL A 71 -6.84 5.12 4.05
C VAL A 71 -6.37 6.48 4.55
N SER A 72 -5.25 6.49 5.27
CA SER A 72 -4.49 7.71 5.58
C SER A 72 -3.24 7.79 4.70
N PHE A 73 -2.85 9.01 4.33
CA PHE A 73 -1.67 9.25 3.50
C PHE A 73 -0.62 10.04 4.29
N GLU A 74 0.64 9.63 4.22
CA GLU A 74 1.77 10.31 4.87
C GLU A 74 2.94 10.49 3.91
N GLU A 75 3.59 11.65 3.97
CA GLU A 75 4.85 11.89 3.26
C GLU A 75 6.00 11.23 4.01
N ARG A 76 6.60 10.21 3.42
CA ARG A 76 7.71 9.46 4.02
C ARG A 76 8.69 9.02 2.95
N ASN A 77 9.97 9.11 3.28
CA ASN A 77 11.03 8.47 2.52
C ASN A 77 11.40 7.14 3.19
N LEU A 78 11.31 6.03 2.45
CA LEU A 78 11.64 4.69 2.95
C LEU A 78 13.11 4.54 3.36
N VAL A 79 13.99 5.35 2.79
CA VAL A 79 15.42 5.34 3.10
C VAL A 79 15.70 5.98 4.45
N ASP A 80 14.84 6.92 4.89
CA ASP A 80 15.03 7.62 6.15
C ASP A 80 14.85 6.64 7.32
N GLU A 81 15.79 6.69 8.26
CA GLU A 81 15.82 5.86 9.45
C GLU A 81 15.07 6.53 10.61
N ASP A 82 13.93 7.17 10.33
CA ASP A 82 13.07 7.81 11.34
C ASP A 82 12.54 6.75 12.33
N PRO A 83 13.07 6.68 13.57
CA PRO A 83 12.67 5.63 14.52
C PRO A 83 11.21 5.79 14.94
N LEU A 84 10.69 7.02 15.00
CA LEU A 84 9.30 7.27 15.38
C LEU A 84 8.33 6.66 14.37
N PHE A 85 8.68 6.71 13.08
CA PHE A 85 7.90 6.05 12.05
C PHE A 85 8.07 4.53 12.12
N TRP A 86 9.30 4.02 12.01
CA TRP A 86 9.53 2.58 11.85
C TRP A 86 9.19 1.75 13.11
N GLU A 87 9.45 2.26 14.30
CA GLU A 87 9.18 1.54 15.56
C GLU A 87 7.72 1.63 16.00
N SER A 88 6.97 2.63 15.52
CA SER A 88 5.54 2.74 15.82
C SER A 88 4.66 1.86 14.91
N LEU A 89 5.23 1.36 13.81
CA LEU A 89 4.50 0.48 12.91
C LEU A 89 4.45 -0.95 13.45
N ALA A 90 3.22 -1.46 13.53
CA ALA A 90 2.91 -2.86 13.76
C ALA A 90 1.97 -3.32 12.65
N CYS A 91 2.54 -3.78 11.55
CA CYS A 91 1.80 -4.10 10.33
C CYS A 91 1.56 -5.61 10.20
N ASP A 92 0.32 -6.01 9.90
CA ASP A 92 0.03 -7.37 9.45
C ASP A 92 0.50 -7.59 8.00
N LEU A 93 0.36 -6.57 7.15
CA LEU A 93 0.68 -6.64 5.73
C LEU A 93 1.42 -5.38 5.28
N VAL A 94 2.50 -5.55 4.50
CA VAL A 94 3.22 -4.46 3.84
C VAL A 94 3.23 -4.70 2.33
N PHE A 95 2.86 -3.67 1.57
CA PHE A 95 2.95 -3.67 0.11
C PHE A 95 4.08 -2.73 -0.31
N CYS A 96 5.18 -3.30 -0.80
CA CYS A 96 6.32 -2.54 -1.32
C CYS A 96 6.56 -3.01 -2.76
N ARG A 97 5.75 -2.50 -3.70
CA ARG A 97 5.71 -2.99 -5.08
C ARG A 97 6.25 -1.95 -6.05
N ASN A 98 7.19 -2.38 -6.89
CA ASN A 98 7.88 -1.58 -7.90
C ASN A 98 8.64 -0.39 -7.29
N VAL A 99 9.22 -0.55 -6.10
CA VAL A 99 9.96 0.51 -5.39
C VAL A 99 11.41 0.11 -5.14
N LEU A 100 11.67 -1.13 -4.71
CA LEU A 100 13.01 -1.58 -4.38
C LEU A 100 13.95 -1.60 -5.59
N MET A 101 13.39 -1.73 -6.79
CA MET A 101 14.14 -1.69 -8.06
C MET A 101 14.83 -0.35 -8.34
N TYR A 102 14.48 0.72 -7.61
CA TYR A 102 15.14 2.04 -7.74
C TYR A 102 16.31 2.23 -6.78
N PHE A 103 16.56 1.30 -5.87
CA PHE A 103 17.59 1.41 -4.85
C PHE A 103 18.85 0.61 -5.21
N THR A 104 19.99 1.05 -4.69
CA THR A 104 21.19 0.19 -4.66
C THR A 104 20.92 -1.04 -3.79
N PRO A 105 21.65 -2.15 -3.99
CA PRO A 105 21.48 -3.35 -3.17
C PRO A 105 21.64 -3.08 -1.66
N GLU A 106 22.52 -2.16 -1.27
CA GLU A 106 22.73 -1.76 0.13
C GLU A 106 21.51 -1.03 0.69
N THR A 107 20.97 -0.06 -0.05
CA THR A 107 19.79 0.70 0.37
C THR A 107 18.55 -0.19 0.43
N ALA A 108 18.34 -1.05 -0.58
CA ALA A 108 17.25 -2.01 -0.58
C ALA A 108 17.31 -2.95 0.64
N ARG A 109 18.51 -3.42 1.01
CA ARG A 109 18.73 -4.22 2.21
C ARG A 109 18.31 -3.51 3.48
N GLY A 110 18.71 -2.24 3.64
CA GLY A 110 18.30 -1.42 4.78
C GLY A 110 16.77 -1.28 4.88
N VAL A 111 16.13 -0.91 3.76
CA VAL A 111 14.67 -0.73 3.68
C VAL A 111 13.94 -2.02 4.05
N VAL A 112 14.33 -3.14 3.47
CA VAL A 112 13.68 -4.43 3.71
C VAL A 112 13.85 -4.88 5.16
N ARG A 113 15.02 -4.65 5.77
CA ARG A 113 15.24 -4.96 7.19
C ARG A 113 14.29 -4.16 8.09
N ARG A 114 14.10 -2.86 7.84
CA ARG A 114 13.15 -2.03 8.60
C ARG A 114 11.70 -2.47 8.39
N ILE A 115 11.33 -2.84 7.16
CA ILE A 115 10.03 -3.45 6.87
C ILE A 115 9.85 -4.74 7.67
N SER A 116 10.87 -5.59 7.76
CA SER A 116 10.82 -6.82 8.57
C SER A 116 10.61 -6.54 10.05
N GLN A 117 11.14 -5.43 10.57
CA GLN A 117 10.97 -5.03 11.97
C GLN A 117 9.59 -4.42 12.24
N ALA A 118 9.02 -3.73 11.26
CA ALA A 118 7.67 -3.17 11.32
C ALA A 118 6.55 -4.21 11.11
N LEU A 119 6.88 -5.40 10.61
CA LEU A 119 5.92 -6.50 10.44
C LEU A 119 5.72 -7.25 11.76
N LEU A 120 4.46 -7.50 12.09
CA LEU A 120 4.09 -8.40 13.18
C LEU A 120 4.50 -9.85 12.86
N PRO A 121 4.67 -10.72 13.88
CA PRO A 121 4.91 -12.13 13.65
C PRO A 121 3.86 -12.72 12.71
N ARG A 122 4.31 -13.44 11.68
CA ARG A 122 3.46 -14.02 10.61
C ARG A 122 2.84 -12.99 9.64
N GLY A 123 3.30 -11.74 9.67
CA GLY A 123 2.94 -10.74 8.68
C GLY A 123 3.54 -11.03 7.31
N PHE A 124 3.01 -10.37 6.28
CA PHE A 124 3.39 -10.60 4.88
C PHE A 124 3.92 -9.35 4.20
N LEU A 125 4.99 -9.52 3.43
CA LEU A 125 5.51 -8.52 2.49
C LEU A 125 5.15 -8.91 1.05
N PHE A 126 4.44 -8.03 0.35
CA PHE A 126 4.08 -8.19 -1.06
C PHE A 126 4.97 -7.30 -1.93
N LEU A 127 5.61 -7.92 -2.92
CA LEU A 127 6.50 -7.26 -3.88
C LEU A 127 5.87 -7.15 -5.28
N GLY A 128 6.47 -6.33 -6.14
CA GLY A 128 6.18 -6.27 -7.56
C GLY A 128 6.66 -7.51 -8.29
N HIS A 129 6.07 -7.79 -9.45
CA HIS A 129 6.35 -9.02 -10.21
C HIS A 129 7.83 -9.21 -10.59
N ALA A 130 8.57 -8.11 -10.80
CA ALA A 130 9.98 -8.14 -11.18
C ALA A 130 10.95 -8.05 -9.97
N GLU A 131 10.43 -7.95 -8.74
CA GLU A 131 11.24 -7.73 -7.54
C GLU A 131 11.49 -9.05 -6.79
N THR A 132 12.68 -9.20 -6.22
CA THR A 132 13.07 -10.39 -5.45
C THR A 132 13.95 -9.99 -4.27
N LEU A 133 13.82 -10.71 -3.15
CA LEU A 133 14.67 -10.54 -1.97
C LEU A 133 15.88 -11.48 -1.97
N ARG A 134 16.03 -12.31 -3.00
CA ARG A 134 17.20 -13.20 -3.12
C ARG A 134 18.48 -12.37 -3.16
N GLY A 135 19.40 -12.66 -2.24
CA GLY A 135 20.65 -11.89 -2.08
C GLY A 135 20.49 -10.55 -1.39
N ILE A 136 19.27 -10.16 -0.99
CA ILE A 136 18.99 -8.95 -0.19
C ILE A 136 18.92 -9.33 1.29
N THR A 137 17.96 -10.18 1.67
CA THR A 137 17.76 -10.57 3.07
C THR A 137 17.38 -12.06 3.19
N PRO A 138 17.81 -12.76 4.27
CA PRO A 138 17.31 -14.09 4.60
C PRO A 138 16.05 -14.08 5.48
N GLU A 139 15.56 -12.90 5.92
CA GLU A 139 14.50 -12.77 6.93
C GLU A 139 13.11 -13.22 6.44
N PHE A 140 12.93 -13.36 5.12
CA PHE A 140 11.64 -13.71 4.51
C PHE A 140 11.69 -15.09 3.84
N HIS A 141 10.59 -15.83 3.99
CA HIS A 141 10.34 -17.05 3.25
C HIS A 141 9.30 -16.82 2.15
N LEU A 142 9.62 -17.23 0.92
CA LEU A 142 8.73 -17.12 -0.22
C LEU A 142 7.52 -18.04 -0.04
N CYS A 143 6.32 -17.46 -0.01
CA CYS A 143 5.07 -18.22 0.18
C CYS A 143 4.33 -18.50 -1.14
N HIS A 144 4.43 -17.60 -2.13
CA HIS A 144 3.75 -17.70 -3.41
C HIS A 144 4.47 -16.88 -4.49
N THR A 145 4.34 -17.26 -5.76
CA THR A 145 4.88 -16.57 -6.95
C THR A 145 3.81 -16.41 -8.00
#